data_AF-A0A1J7IES7-F1
#
_entry.id   AF-A0A1J7IES7-F1
#
_cell.length_a   1.000
_cell.length_b   1.000
_cell.length_c   1.000
_cell.angle_alpha   90.00
_cell.angle_beta   90.00
_cell.angle_gamma   90.00
#
_symmetry.space_group_name_H-M   'P 1'
#
loop_
_entity.id
_entity.type
_entity.pdbx_description
1 polymer ?
#
loop_
_entity_poly.entity_id
_entity_poly.type
_entity_poly.pdbx_seq_one_letter_code
_entity_poly.pdbx_strand_id
1 'polypeptide(L)' 'MPSQKVETSYQDTVHDVAMDYYDSKVIGNILVVADGNNNVTLWKEAIDGDWQQVIIVDP' A
#
# COMPACT_ATOMS: atom_id res chain seq x y z
N MET A 1 -13.63 -10.78 5.32
CA MET A 1 -12.96 -9.60 5.91
C MET A 1 -13.77 -8.38 5.48
N PRO A 2 -14.05 -7.42 6.38
CA PRO A 2 -14.71 -6.17 5.99
C PRO A 2 -13.80 -5.35 5.08
N SER A 3 -14.38 -4.55 4.19
CA SER A 3 -13.64 -3.60 3.37
C SER A 3 -12.93 -2.57 4.25
N GLN A 4 -11.63 -2.36 4.06
CA GLN A 4 -10.87 -1.30 4.71
C GLN A 4 -10.54 -0.18 3.73
N LYS A 5 -10.61 1.06 4.22
CA LYS A 5 -10.16 2.25 3.49
C LYS A 5 -8.71 2.53 3.87
N VAL A 6 -7.85 2.70 2.88
CA VAL A 6 -6.46 3.16 3.05
C VAL A 6 -6.37 4.58 2.48
N GLU A 7 -5.97 5.55 3.30
CA GLU A 7 -5.73 6.93 2.88
C GLU A 7 -4.27 7.07 2.47
N THR A 8 -4.01 7.30 1.18
CA THR A 8 -2.67 7.60 0.67
C THR A 8 -2.36 9.08 0.82
N SER A 9 -1.09 9.45 1.00
CA SER A 9 -0.69 10.87 1.08
C SER A 9 -0.61 11.59 -0.28
N TYR A 10 -1.01 10.95 -1.38
CA TYR A 10 -0.96 11.56 -2.70
C TYR A 10 -1.93 12.73 -2.84
N GLN A 11 -1.41 13.83 -3.39
CA GLN A 11 -2.17 15.06 -3.64
C GLN A 11 -2.87 15.06 -5.00
N ASP A 12 -2.61 14.05 -5.83
CA ASP A 12 -3.18 13.83 -7.16
C ASP A 12 -3.76 12.40 -7.27
N THR A 13 -4.31 12.05 -8.44
CA THR A 13 -4.93 10.74 -8.67
C THR A 13 -3.92 9.59 -8.60
N VAL A 14 -4.34 8.47 -8.01
CA VAL A 14 -3.60 7.20 -8.07
C VAL A 14 -3.71 6.64 -9.49
N HIS A 15 -2.59 6.32 -10.11
CA HIS A 15 -2.55 5.85 -11.50
C HIS A 15 -2.56 4.32 -11.62
N ASP A 16 -1.87 3.63 -10.71
CA ASP A 16 -1.83 2.17 -10.69
C ASP A 16 -1.74 1.64 -9.25
N VAL A 17 -2.30 0.46 -9.04
CA VAL A 17 -2.33 -0.25 -7.77
C VAL A 17 -2.08 -1.73 -8.02
N ALA A 18 -0.99 -2.25 -7.44
CA ALA A 18 -0.65 -3.66 -7.50
C ALA A 18 -0.62 -4.26 -6.09
N MET A 19 -1.28 -5.40 -5.92
CA MET A 19 -1.30 -6.16 -4.68
C MET A 19 -0.72 -7.54 -4.93
N ASP A 20 0.27 -7.93 -4.11
CA ASP A 20 0.85 -9.27 -4.14
C ASP A 20 0.44 -10.04 -2.87
N TYR A 21 0.09 -11.31 -3.03
CA TYR A 21 -0.41 -12.17 -1.96
C TYR A 21 0.70 -13.10 -1.47
N TYR A 22 1.24 -12.81 -0.29
CA TYR A 22 2.19 -13.70 0.38
C TYR A 22 1.45 -14.57 1.41
N ASP A 23 1.45 -15.88 1.20
CA ASP A 23 0.86 -16.88 2.13
C ASP A 23 1.74 -17.11 3.37
N SER A 24 2.14 -16.02 4.02
CA SER A 24 2.83 -16.03 5.31
C SER A 24 2.02 -15.21 6.28
N LYS A 25 1.35 -15.90 7.22
CA LYS A 25 0.64 -15.30 8.37
C LYS A 25 1.47 -14.28 9.16
N VAL A 26 2.80 -14.26 8.98
CA VAL A 26 3.75 -13.38 9.66
C VAL A 26 4.02 -12.09 8.88
N ILE A 27 3.82 -12.08 7.56
CA ILE A 27 4.22 -10.98 6.68
C ILE A 27 3.01 -10.19 6.11
N GLY A 28 1.81 -10.76 6.07
CA GLY A 28 0.61 -10.06 5.55
C GLY A 28 0.70 -9.74 4.05
N ASN A 29 -0.30 -9.05 3.51
CA ASN A 29 -0.31 -8.61 2.11
C ASN A 29 0.60 -7.39 1.88
N ILE A 30 1.08 -7.24 0.64
CA ILE A 30 1.87 -6.08 0.22
C ILE A 30 1.10 -5.33 -0.86
N LEU A 31 1.03 -4.01 -0.71
CA LEU A 31 0.39 -3.09 -1.65
C LEU A 31 1.39 -2.03 -2.10
N VAL A 32 1.51 -1.86 -3.42
CA VAL A 32 2.29 -0.77 -4.02
C VAL A 32 1.30 0.18 -4.69
N VAL A 33 1.44 1.46 -4.39
CA VAL A 33 0.65 2.53 -5.00
C VAL A 33 1.60 3.48 -5.70
N ALA A 34 1.26 3.92 -6.91
CA ALA A 34 2.02 4.91 -7.67
C ALA A 34 1.09 6.04 -8.16
N ASP A 35 1.60 7.28 -8.10
CA ASP A 35 0.90 8.47 -8.61
C ASP A 35 1.51 9.01 -9.92
N GLY A 36 0.92 10.08 -10.45
CA GLY A 36 1.32 10.71 -11.70
C GLY A 36 2.55 11.60 -11.59
N ASN A 37 3.06 11.80 -10.37
CA ASN A 37 4.22 12.61 -10.05
C ASN A 37 5.47 11.75 -9.82
N ASN A 38 5.43 10.48 -10.24
CA ASN A 38 6.47 9.47 -10.03
C ASN A 38 6.72 9.12 -8.56
N ASN A 39 5.79 9.43 -7.65
CA ASN A 39 5.90 9.03 -6.25
C ASN A 39 5.41 7.59 -6.10
N VAL A 40 6.15 6.77 -5.34
CA VAL A 40 5.79 5.37 -5.08
C VAL A 40 5.74 5.12 -3.57
N THR A 41 4.65 4.51 -3.10
CA THR A 41 4.49 4.13 -1.70
C THR A 41 4.31 2.63 -1.57
N LEU A 42 4.98 2.06 -0.57
CA LEU A 42 4.87 0.65 -0.22
C LEU A 42 4.10 0.53 1.09
N TRP A 43 3.10 -0.33 1.10
CA TRP A 43 2.26 -0.61 2.25
C TRP A 43 2.30 -2.10 2.59
N LYS A 44 2.33 -2.39 3.88
CA LYS A 44 2.29 -3.74 4.42
C LYS A 44 1.09 -3.88 5.33
N GLU A 45 0.32 -4.94 5.13
CA GLU A 45 -0.75 -5.33 6.05
C GLU A 45 -0.15 -5.98 7.30
N ALA A 46 -0.52 -5.47 8.47
CA ALA A 46 -0.17 -6.04 9.75
C ALA A 46 -1.07 -7.24 10.08
N ILE A 47 -0.69 -8.01 11.11
CA ILE A 47 -1.38 -9.27 11.49
C ILE A 47 -2.81 -8.99 12.02
N ASP A 48 -3.05 -7.77 12.49
CA ASP A 48 -4.36 -7.26 12.92
C ASP A 48 -5.23 -6.76 11.74
N GLY A 49 -4.68 -6.75 10.52
CA GLY A 49 -5.33 -6.27 9.30
C GLY A 49 -5.12 -4.78 9.03
N ASP A 50 -4.39 -4.05 9.87
CA ASP A 50 -4.15 -2.63 9.62
C ASP A 50 -3.05 -2.42 8.58
N TRP A 51 -3.20 -1.38 7.75
CA TRP A 51 -2.24 -1.05 6.70
C TRP A 51 -1.23 -0.03 7.21
N GLN A 52 0.05 -0.37 7.10
CA GLN A 52 1.15 0.51 7.49
C GLN A 52 1.99 0.86 6.27
N GLN A 53 2.19 2.17 6.07
CA GLN A 53 3.10 2.67 5.05
C GLN A 53 4.54 2.42 5.51
N VAL A 54 5.32 1.75 4.68
CA VAL A 54 6.69 1.32 4.98
C VAL A 54 7.70 2.29 4.37
N ILE A 55 7.49 2.66 3.09
CA ILE A 55 8.41 3.50 2.32
C ILE A 55 7.60 4.50 1.49
N ILE A 56 8.14 5.72 1.42
CA ILE A 56 7.84 6.71 0.39
C ILE A 56 9.11 6.87 -0.43
N VAL A 57 8.98 6.74 -1.75
CA VAL A 57 10.01 7.17 -2.70
C VAL A 57 9.44 8.37 -3.43
N ASP A 58 9.98 9.54 -3.10
CA ASP A 58 9.84 10.75 -3.89
C ASP A 58 10.95 10.75 -4.98
N PRO A 59 10.78 11.48 -6.10
CA PRO A 59 11.75 11.53 -7.19
C PRO A 59 13.19 11.94 -6.79
#